data_AF-A0A9E5KJU2-F1
#
_entry.id   AF-A0A9E5KJU2-F1
#
_cell.length_a   1.000
_cell.length_b   1.000
_cell.length_c   1.000
_cell.angle_alpha   90.00
_cell.angle_beta   90.00
_cell.angle_gamma   90.00
#
_symmetry.space_group_name_H-M   'P 1'
#
loop_
_entity.id
_entity.type
_entity.pdbx_description
1 polymer ?
#
loop_
_entity_poly.entity_id
_entity_poly.type
_entity_poly.pdbx_seq_one_letter_code
_entity_poly.pdbx_strand_id
1 'polypeptide(L)'
;SWILRAIIQVESNFNAAAVNRNQNGTTDHGIAQINSMHFRELSRHGVTPGDLMDGCKASYVAAWHLGKQIRAYGNTWYAVGAYHSTTPCFNRRYTAMVWNAMHKWGVVQGQRAVVPSMASCGVTKTASKSGRSESSPAAVLNN
;
A
#
# COMPACT_ATOMS: atom_id res chain seq x y z
N SER A 1 2.50 18.00 6.02
CA SER A 1 3.34 17.44 4.94
C SER A 1 2.46 17.03 3.77
N TRP A 2 2.69 17.60 2.57
CA TRP A 2 1.93 17.25 1.36
C TRP A 2 2.25 15.84 0.84
N ILE A 3 3.51 15.41 0.92
CA ILE A 3 3.95 14.07 0.50
C ILE A 3 3.24 13.00 1.32
N LEU A 4 3.20 13.13 2.65
CA LEU A 4 2.55 12.14 3.50
C LEU A 4 1.05 12.03 3.21
N ARG A 5 0.38 13.17 3.00
CA ARG A 5 -1.04 13.20 2.60
C ARG A 5 -1.26 12.51 1.24
N ALA A 6 -0.35 12.72 0.28
CA ALA A 6 -0.41 12.09 -1.03
C ALA A 6 -0.16 10.58 -0.98
N ILE A 7 0.76 10.11 -0.14
CA ILE A 7 0.96 8.69 0.18
C ILE A 7 -0.35 8.08 0.69
N ILE A 8 -0.93 8.67 1.74
CA ILE A 8 -2.20 8.18 2.33
C ILE A 8 -3.34 8.14 1.31
N GLN A 9 -3.43 9.15 0.43
CA GLN A 9 -4.39 9.16 -0.67
C GLN A 9 -4.16 8.00 -1.65
N VAL A 10 -2.91 7.72 -2.03
CA VAL A 10 -2.55 6.63 -2.95
C VAL A 10 -2.79 5.26 -2.32
N GLU A 11 -2.53 5.11 -1.02
CA GLU A 11 -2.65 3.83 -0.32
C GLU A 11 -4.11 3.39 -0.12
N SER A 12 -4.98 4.29 0.33
CA SER A 12 -6.34 3.91 0.73
C SER A 12 -7.44 4.88 0.30
N ASN A 13 -7.10 5.98 -0.39
CA ASN A 13 -8.01 7.11 -0.60
C ASN A 13 -8.63 7.60 0.73
N PHE A 14 -7.79 7.72 1.77
CA PHE A 14 -8.14 8.11 3.14
C PHE A 14 -9.09 7.14 3.89
N ASN A 15 -9.22 5.89 3.46
CA ASN A 15 -10.04 4.90 4.15
C ASN A 15 -9.27 4.25 5.32
N ALA A 16 -9.57 4.67 6.55
CA ALA A 16 -8.96 4.11 7.76
C ALA A 16 -9.33 2.64 8.03
N ALA A 17 -10.43 2.13 7.46
CA ALA A 17 -10.86 0.75 7.61
C ALA A 17 -10.29 -0.19 6.54
N ALA A 18 -9.42 0.29 5.64
CA ALA A 18 -8.88 -0.50 4.55
C ALA A 18 -7.98 -1.65 5.04
N VAL A 19 -8.26 -2.87 4.61
CA VAL A 19 -7.41 -4.04 4.84
C VAL A 19 -7.26 -4.79 3.53
N ASN A 20 -6.03 -4.98 3.08
CA ASN A 20 -5.71 -5.73 1.86
C ASN A 20 -4.89 -6.97 2.19
N ARG A 21 -5.10 -8.06 1.42
CA ARG A 21 -4.35 -9.32 1.53
C ARG A 21 -3.43 -9.46 0.32
N ASN A 22 -2.15 -9.70 0.58
CA ASN A 22 -1.14 -9.88 -0.45
C ASN A 22 -0.92 -11.36 -0.78
N GLN A 23 -0.42 -11.63 -1.99
CA GLN A 23 -0.19 -13.00 -2.49
C GLN A 23 0.85 -13.77 -1.66
N ASN A 24 1.79 -13.07 -1.04
CA ASN A 24 2.80 -13.64 -0.14
C ASN A 24 2.27 -13.91 1.27
N GLY A 25 0.97 -13.74 1.51
CA GLY A 25 0.32 -13.98 2.81
C GLY A 25 0.40 -12.81 3.79
N THR A 26 1.09 -11.72 3.47
CA THR A 26 1.06 -10.51 4.31
C THR A 26 -0.25 -9.75 4.12
N THR A 27 -0.54 -8.84 5.05
CA THR A 27 -1.71 -7.95 4.98
C THR A 27 -1.30 -6.50 5.15
N ASP A 28 -1.99 -5.59 4.48
CA ASP A 28 -1.78 -4.15 4.59
C ASP A 28 -2.96 -3.53 5.33
N HIS A 29 -2.68 -2.68 6.33
CA HIS A 29 -3.68 -2.22 7.30
C HIS A 29 -3.80 -0.70 7.32
N GLY A 30 -5.04 -0.24 7.37
CA GLY A 30 -5.41 1.12 7.72
C GLY A 30 -5.25 2.14 6.60
N ILE A 31 -5.36 3.41 7.00
CA ILE A 31 -5.35 4.56 6.09
C ILE A 31 -4.06 4.67 5.26
N ALA A 32 -2.97 4.09 5.76
CA ALA A 32 -1.65 4.17 5.16
C ALA A 32 -1.11 2.81 4.71
N GLN A 33 -1.96 1.77 4.73
CA GLN A 33 -1.67 0.42 4.25
C GLN A 33 -0.34 -0.13 4.75
N ILE A 34 -0.12 -0.05 6.07
CA ILE A 34 1.11 -0.56 6.69
C ILE A 34 1.10 -2.08 6.66
N ASN A 35 2.14 -2.66 6.05
CA ASN A 35 2.25 -4.10 5.88
C ASN A 35 2.55 -4.83 7.20
N SER A 36 1.92 -5.98 7.39
CA SER A 36 2.05 -6.86 8.56
C SER A 36 3.47 -7.35 8.83
N MET A 37 4.37 -7.31 7.84
CA MET A 37 5.79 -7.61 8.05
C MET A 37 6.45 -6.67 9.08
N HIS A 38 5.91 -5.46 9.26
CA HIS A 38 6.42 -4.49 10.23
C HIS A 38 5.85 -4.66 11.64
N PHE A 39 4.86 -5.54 11.86
CA PHE A 39 4.18 -5.65 13.17
C PHE A 39 5.13 -6.01 14.31
N ARG A 40 6.13 -6.86 14.05
CA ARG A 40 7.15 -7.22 15.06
C ARG A 40 8.02 -6.03 15.46
N GLU A 41 8.27 -5.11 14.52
CA GLU A 41 9.04 -3.90 14.80
C GLU A 41 8.17 -2.86 15.51
N LEU A 42 6.94 -2.67 15.02
CA LEU A 42 5.95 -1.75 15.58
C LEU A 42 5.58 -2.09 17.03
N SER A 43 5.48 -3.37 17.36
CA SER A 43 5.17 -3.80 18.74
C SER A 43 6.24 -3.38 19.74
N ARG A 44 7.50 -3.25 19.32
CA ARG A 44 8.60 -2.73 20.17
C ARG A 44 8.43 -1.24 20.49
N HIS A 45 7.61 -0.54 19.71
CA HIS A 45 7.21 0.85 19.93
C HIS A 45 5.82 0.96 20.57
N GLY A 46 5.23 -0.14 21.04
CA GLY A 46 3.90 -0.16 21.65
C GLY A 46 2.75 0.01 20.65
N VAL A 47 3.00 -0.14 19.35
CA VAL A 47 1.98 -0.04 18.30
C VAL A 47 1.42 -1.42 17.99
N THR A 48 0.11 -1.57 18.12
CA THR A 48 -0.63 -2.80 17.81
C THR A 48 -1.22 -2.73 16.40
N PRO A 49 -1.62 -3.87 15.78
CA PRO A 49 -2.35 -3.85 14.51
C PRO A 49 -3.65 -3.03 14.59
N GLY A 50 -4.34 -3.03 15.74
CA GLY A 50 -5.56 -2.25 15.95
C GLY A 50 -5.33 -0.74 15.89
N ASP A 51 -4.16 -0.26 16.32
CA ASP A 51 -3.79 1.15 16.22
C ASP A 51 -3.67 1.62 14.76
N LEU A 52 -3.43 0.72 13.81
CA LEU A 52 -3.37 1.05 12.39
C LEU A 52 -4.75 1.33 11.79
N MET A 53 -5.83 0.93 12.47
CA MET A 53 -7.20 1.22 12.05
C MET A 53 -7.69 2.60 12.53
N ASP A 54 -6.95 3.24 13.46
CA ASP A 54 -7.16 4.63 13.84
C ASP A 54 -6.39 5.54 12.87
N GLY A 55 -7.10 6.39 12.13
CA GLY A 55 -6.49 7.24 11.11
C GLY A 55 -5.43 8.21 11.63
N CYS A 56 -5.54 8.68 12.87
CA CYS A 56 -4.54 9.56 13.47
C CYS A 56 -3.27 8.78 13.81
N LYS A 57 -3.40 7.66 14.54
CA LYS A 57 -2.26 6.80 14.91
C LYS A 57 -1.57 6.23 13.68
N ALA A 58 -2.34 5.74 12.71
CA ALA A 58 -1.82 5.22 11.45
C ALA A 58 -1.06 6.29 10.65
N SER A 59 -1.47 7.57 10.72
CA SER A 59 -0.74 8.67 10.09
C SER A 59 0.63 8.90 10.73
N TYR A 60 0.76 8.76 12.06
CA TYR A 60 2.07 8.79 12.73
C TYR A 60 2.95 7.61 12.32
N VAL A 61 2.39 6.41 12.22
CA VAL A 61 3.13 5.22 11.77
C VAL A 61 3.59 5.37 10.31
N ALA A 62 2.74 5.94 9.45
CA ALA A 62 3.11 6.26 8.07
C ALA A 62 4.28 7.25 8.00
N ALA A 63 4.26 8.30 8.83
CA ALA A 63 5.35 9.27 8.92
C ALA A 63 6.64 8.61 9.42
N TRP A 64 6.55 7.72 10.40
CA TRP A 64 7.69 6.92 10.89
C TRP A 64 8.27 6.03 9.79
N HIS A 65 7.42 5.32 9.04
CA HIS A 65 7.84 4.43 7.96
C HIS A 65 8.50 5.21 6.81
N LEU A 66 7.88 6.30 6.37
CA LEU A 66 8.49 7.22 5.40
C LEU A 66 9.82 7.76 5.91
N GLY A 67 9.89 8.16 7.18
CA GLY A 67 11.13 8.62 7.81
C GLY A 67 12.25 7.58 7.79
N LYS A 68 11.93 6.28 7.91
CA LYS A 68 12.91 5.20 7.72
C LYS A 68 13.46 5.17 6.30
N GLN A 69 12.60 5.31 5.29
CA GLN A 69 13.03 5.33 3.89
C GLN A 69 13.89 6.56 3.59
N ILE A 70 13.53 7.73 4.12
CA ILE A 70 14.32 8.96 3.99
C ILE A 70 15.70 8.80 4.65
N ARG A 71 15.78 8.15 5.81
CA ARG A 71 17.08 7.85 6.44
C ARG A 71 17.93 6.89 5.61
N ALA A 72 17.32 5.92 4.95
CA ALA A 72 18.04 4.93 4.14
C ALA A 72 18.47 5.46 2.76
N TYR A 73 17.65 6.30 2.12
CA TYR A 73 17.81 6.70 0.71
C TYR A 73 17.93 8.22 0.50
N GLY A 74 18.07 8.98 1.58
CA GLY A 74 18.10 10.44 1.57
C GLY A 74 16.74 11.08 1.32
N ASN A 75 16.71 12.42 1.33
CA ASN A 75 15.51 13.19 1.01
C ASN A 75 15.27 13.23 -0.50
N THR A 76 14.86 12.09 -1.07
CA THR A 76 14.73 11.87 -2.51
C THR A 76 13.37 11.30 -2.88
N TRP A 77 12.98 11.44 -4.14
CA TRP A 77 11.80 10.76 -4.67
C TRP A 77 11.91 9.25 -4.65
N TYR A 78 13.13 8.70 -4.69
CA TYR A 78 13.33 7.26 -4.51
C TYR A 78 12.90 6.81 -3.11
N ALA A 79 13.18 7.60 -2.06
CA ALA A 79 12.71 7.32 -0.70
C ALA A 79 11.18 7.33 -0.60
N VAL A 80 10.51 8.24 -1.31
CA VAL A 80 9.03 8.27 -1.40
C VAL A 80 8.51 7.00 -2.08
N GLY A 81 9.11 6.59 -3.20
CA GLY A 81 8.79 5.33 -3.87
C GLY A 81 9.05 4.10 -3.00
N ALA A 82 10.11 4.15 -2.19
CA ALA A 82 10.54 3.06 -1.30
C ALA A 82 9.60 2.85 -0.12
N TYR A 83 8.67 3.77 0.14
CA TYR A 83 7.55 3.53 1.05
C TYR A 83 6.80 2.25 0.65
N HIS A 84 6.58 2.08 -0.66
CA HIS A 84 5.88 0.94 -1.24
C HIS A 84 6.83 -0.16 -1.74
N SER A 85 7.90 0.19 -2.47
CA SER A 85 8.85 -0.78 -2.99
C SER A 85 10.18 -0.17 -3.42
N THR A 86 11.27 -0.88 -3.18
CA THR A 86 12.62 -0.54 -3.68
C THR A 86 12.89 -1.09 -5.08
N THR A 87 12.06 -2.03 -5.56
CA THR A 87 12.16 -2.58 -6.92
C THR A 87 11.96 -1.46 -7.95
N PRO A 88 12.90 -1.21 -8.88
CA PRO A 88 12.92 0.03 -9.67
C PRO A 88 11.62 0.37 -10.42
N CYS A 89 10.92 -0.61 -10.98
CA CYS A 89 9.67 -0.33 -11.70
C CYS A 89 8.53 0.07 -10.75
N PHE A 90 8.32 -0.69 -9.67
CA PHE A 90 7.27 -0.41 -8.68
C PHE A 90 7.54 0.90 -7.93
N ASN A 91 8.81 1.19 -7.62
CA ASN A 91 9.24 2.46 -7.04
C ASN A 91 8.85 3.64 -7.94
N ARG A 92 9.25 3.61 -9.22
CA ARG A 92 8.91 4.66 -10.20
C ARG A 92 7.40 4.80 -10.38
N ARG A 93 6.68 3.68 -10.45
CA ARG A 93 5.22 3.66 -10.53
C ARG A 93 4.60 4.38 -9.33
N TYR A 94 5.03 4.04 -8.12
CA TYR A 94 4.51 4.63 -6.91
C TYR A 94 4.82 6.12 -6.80
N THR A 95 6.05 6.52 -7.08
CA THR A 95 6.47 7.93 -7.15
C THR A 95 5.60 8.74 -8.11
N ALA A 96 5.31 8.21 -9.31
CA ALA A 96 4.43 8.87 -10.27
C ALA A 96 2.99 9.02 -9.76
N MET A 97 2.46 8.05 -9.01
CA MET A 97 1.13 8.15 -8.40
C MET A 97 1.09 9.25 -7.32
N VAL A 98 2.10 9.30 -6.44
CA VAL A 98 2.22 10.32 -5.38
C VAL A 98 2.38 11.72 -5.98
N TRP A 99 3.24 11.87 -7.01
CA TRP A 99 3.37 13.12 -7.77
C TRP A 99 2.03 13.57 -8.35
N ASN A 100 1.32 12.66 -9.01
CA ASN A 100 0.04 12.96 -9.64
C ASN A 100 -1.06 13.35 -8.65
N ALA A 101 -1.06 12.77 -7.45
CA ALA A 101 -1.96 13.19 -6.38
C ALA A 101 -1.71 14.65 -5.97
N MET A 102 -0.44 15.04 -5.78
CA MET A 102 -0.09 16.42 -5.44
C MET A 102 -0.32 17.39 -6.61
N HIS A 103 -0.07 16.96 -7.84
CA HIS A 103 -0.33 17.76 -9.03
C HIS A 103 -1.82 18.06 -9.17
N LYS A 104 -2.69 17.07 -8.93
CA LYS A 104 -4.15 17.26 -8.90
C LYS A 104 -4.59 18.30 -7.86
N TRP A 105 -3.85 18.43 -6.76
CA TRP A 105 -4.13 19.42 -5.70
C TRP A 105 -3.51 20.79 -5.96
N GLY A 106 -2.78 20.99 -7.06
CA GLY A 106 -2.09 22.24 -7.35
C GLY A 106 -0.87 22.51 -6.46
N VAL A 107 -0.38 21.50 -5.73
CA VAL A 107 0.76 21.62 -4.80
C VAL A 107 2.10 21.59 -5.53
N VAL A 108 2.18 20.89 -6.66
CA VAL A 108 3.38 20.82 -7.51
C VAL A 108 3.08 21.32 -8.92
N GLN A 109 4.06 22.03 -9.47
CA GLN A 109 4.02 22.54 -10.85
C GLN A 109 4.70 21.53 -11.80
N GLY A 110 4.40 21.65 -13.09
CA GLY A 110 4.91 20.77 -14.14
C GLY A 110 3.86 19.80 -14.69
N GLN A 111 4.32 18.84 -15.48
CA GLN A 111 3.44 17.88 -16.14
C GLN A 111 3.01 16.76 -15.19
N ARG A 112 1.84 16.19 -15.46
CA ARG A 112 1.41 14.92 -14.86
C ARG A 112 2.39 13.81 -15.24
N ALA A 113 2.87 13.06 -14.25
CA ALA A 113 3.79 11.95 -14.46
C ALA A 113 3.09 10.77 -15.15
N VAL A 114 3.79 10.13 -16.09
CA VAL A 114 3.37 8.86 -16.68
C VAL A 114 3.55 7.75 -15.65
N VAL A 115 2.51 6.95 -15.42
CA VAL A 115 2.53 5.86 -14.43
C VAL A 115 2.79 4.54 -15.16
N PRO A 116 3.96 3.90 -15.00
CA PRO A 116 4.24 2.57 -15.55
C PRO A 116 3.12 1.58 -15.23
N SER A 117 2.64 0.83 -16.23
CA SER A 117 1.61 -0.20 -16.02
C SER A 117 2.19 -1.40 -15.26
N MET A 118 1.33 -2.19 -14.61
CA MET A 118 1.77 -3.43 -13.95
C MET A 118 2.42 -4.41 -14.94
N ALA A 119 1.89 -4.49 -16.17
CA ALA A 119 2.50 -5.27 -17.24
C ALA A 119 3.91 -4.77 -17.60
N SER A 120 4.12 -3.44 -17.68
CA SER A 120 5.46 -2.87 -17.90
C SER A 120 6.43 -3.11 -16.74
N CYS A 121 5.92 -3.46 -15.55
CA CYS A 121 6.71 -3.89 -14.41
C CYS A 121 6.88 -5.42 -14.33
N GLY A 122 6.53 -6.16 -15.38
CA GLY A 122 6.70 -7.61 -15.44
C GLY A 122 5.63 -8.41 -14.68
N VAL A 123 4.55 -7.77 -14.21
CA VAL A 123 3.43 -8.48 -13.58
C VAL A 123 2.41 -8.85 -14.65
N THR A 124 2.38 -10.12 -15.04
CA THR A 124 1.34 -10.67 -15.90
C THR A 124 0.09 -10.99 -15.08
N LYS A 125 -1.10 -10.69 -15.61
CA LYS A 125 -2.34 -11.14 -14.97
C LYS A 125 -2.39 -12.66 -15.08
N THR A 126 -2.31 -13.37 -13.97
CA THR A 126 -2.70 -14.78 -13.92
C THR A 126 -4.16 -14.87 -14.36
N ALA A 127 -4.45 -15.75 -15.32
CA ALA A 127 -5.80 -16.03 -15.77
C ALA A 127 -6.64 -16.50 -14.57
N SER A 128 -7.57 -15.66 -14.12
CA SER A 128 -8.59 -16.03 -13.15
C SER A 128 -9.45 -17.14 -13.77
N LYS A 129 -9.23 -18.40 -13.38
CA LYS A 129 -10.23 -19.45 -13.62
C LYS A 129 -11.47 -19.09 -12.81
N SER A 130 -12.52 -18.63 -13.49
CA SER A 130 -13.86 -18.57 -12.91
C SER A 130 -14.34 -20.00 -12.66
N GLY A 131 -14.14 -20.50 -11.46
CA GLY A 131 -14.73 -21.74 -10.99
C GLY A 131 -16.24 -21.57 -10.84
N ARG A 132 -16.98 -22.00 -11.86
CA ARG A 132 -18.39 -22.41 -11.76
C ARG A 132 -18.44 -23.54 -10.75
N SER A 133 -19.18 -23.38 -9.65
CA SER A 133 -19.58 -24.53 -8.83
C SER A 133 -20.75 -25.21 -9.54
N GLU A 134 -20.43 -26.27 -10.29
CA GLU A 134 -21.42 -27.27 -10.68
C GLU A 134 -21.86 -28.04 -9.43
N SER A 135 -23.18 -28.13 -9.28
CA SER A 135 -23.91 -29.01 -8.39
C SER A 135 -23.70 -30.48 -8.74
N SER A 136 -23.56 -31.35 -7.73
CA SER A 136 -24.21 -32.68 -7.52
C SER A 136 -23.31 -33.63 -6.68
N PRO A 137 -23.77 -34.77 -6.13
CA PRO A 137 -24.93 -35.02 -5.25
C PRO A 137 -24.57 -35.75 -3.93
N ALA A 138 -25.52 -35.73 -2.98
CA ALA A 138 -25.92 -36.73 -1.97
C ALA A 138 -24.88 -37.50 -1.10
N ALA A 139 -25.04 -37.44 0.23
CA ALA A 139 -25.41 -38.60 1.09
C ALA A 139 -25.60 -38.23 2.58
N VAL A 140 -26.85 -38.42 3.05
CA VAL A 140 -27.38 -38.91 4.34
C VAL A 140 -26.43 -39.14 5.54
N LEU A 141 -26.76 -38.59 6.73
CA LEU A 141 -27.17 -39.31 7.98
C LEU A 141 -27.12 -38.43 9.25
N ASN A 142 -28.24 -38.48 10.01
CA ASN A 142 -28.47 -38.30 11.47
C ASN A 142 -27.94 -37.01 12.16
N ASN A 143 -28.74 -36.22 12.87
CA ASN A 143 -29.77 -36.56 13.86
C ASN A 143 -30.80 -35.41 13.97
#